data_AF-A0A6P5TV57-F1
#
_entry.id   AF-A0A6P5TV57-F1
#
_cell.length_a   1.000
_cell.length_b   1.000
_cell.length_c   1.000
_cell.angle_alpha   90.00
_cell.angle_beta   90.00
_cell.angle_gamma   90.00
#
_symmetry.space_group_name_H-M   'P 1'
#
loop_
_entity.id
_entity.type
_entity.pdbx_description
1 polymer ?
#
loop_
_entity_poly.entity_id
_entity_poly.type
_entity_poly.pdbx_seq_one_letter_code
_entity_poly.pdbx_strand_id
1 'polypeptide(L)'
;MKLQSLIILSLALLLGISAEQCGRQAGNAVCPNGLCCSQHGWCGTTADYCSTGCQSQCASTPKPTPTPTPTPSGGDVSSIVSSAVFDQMLKYRNDPRCKSNGFYKYDAFIAAARTFNGFGTTGDVTVRKKELAAFLAQTSHETTGGWAAAPDGPYAWGYCFINENNQDVYCTPSAEYSCAAGKKYYGRGPIQLTHNYNYGQAGKAIGKDLIANPDLVATDPVVSFRTAIWFWMTPQANKPSSHDVITGRW
;
A
#
# COMPACT_ATOMS: atom_id res chain seq x y z
N MET A 1 31.76 -4.60 51.32
CA MET A 1 30.35 -5.06 51.47
C MET A 1 29.41 -3.90 51.19
N LYS A 2 28.33 -4.23 50.47
CA LYS A 2 27.16 -3.40 50.11
C LYS A 2 27.35 -2.50 48.89
N LEU A 3 26.39 -2.38 47.97
CA LEU A 3 25.34 -3.25 47.45
C LEU A 3 24.88 -2.50 46.19
N GLN A 4 24.73 -3.20 45.07
CA GLN A 4 24.21 -2.65 43.82
C GLN A 4 22.82 -2.05 44.00
N SER A 5 22.50 -0.97 43.29
CA SER A 5 21.13 -0.61 42.93
C SER A 5 21.12 0.12 41.58
N LEU A 6 20.83 -0.64 40.52
CA LEU A 6 20.38 -0.11 39.23
C LEU A 6 19.00 0.52 39.43
N ILE A 7 18.84 1.78 39.02
CA ILE A 7 17.52 2.40 38.82
C ILE A 7 17.23 2.37 37.32
N ILE A 8 16.33 1.47 36.91
CA ILE A 8 15.77 1.41 35.57
C ILE A 8 14.65 2.44 35.51
N LEU A 9 14.86 3.55 34.81
CA LEU A 9 13.82 4.54 34.54
C LEU A 9 13.06 4.13 33.27
N SER A 10 11.98 3.37 33.44
CA SER A 10 11.05 3.03 32.36
C SER A 10 10.15 4.23 32.05
N LEU A 11 10.46 4.96 30.97
CA LEU A 11 9.60 6.02 30.45
C LEU A 11 8.53 5.38 29.53
N ALA A 12 7.36 5.08 30.08
CA ALA A 12 6.19 4.69 29.30
C ALA A 12 5.60 5.94 28.62
N LEU A 13 5.78 6.05 27.30
CA LEU A 13 5.15 7.08 26.48
C LEU A 13 3.68 6.70 26.28
N LEU A 14 2.78 7.25 27.10
CA LEU A 14 1.34 7.21 26.85
C LEU A 14 1.04 8.13 25.65
N LEU A 15 0.74 7.54 24.50
CA LEU A 15 0.07 8.25 23.41
C LEU A 15 -1.38 8.52 23.86
N GLY A 16 -1.60 9.66 24.50
CA GLY A 16 -2.94 10.19 24.72
C GLY A 16 -3.55 10.52 23.36
N ILE A 17 -4.55 9.75 22.96
CA ILE A 17 -5.48 10.17 21.91
C ILE A 17 -6.25 11.34 22.52
N SER A 18 -5.92 12.57 22.16
CA SER A 18 -6.67 13.73 22.63
C SER A 18 -8.09 13.61 22.10
N ALA A 19 -9.02 13.18 22.94
CA ALA A 19 -10.43 13.37 22.68
C ALA A 19 -10.68 14.89 22.71
N GLU A 20 -11.44 15.40 21.74
CA GLU A 20 -11.77 16.82 21.69
C GLU A 20 -12.96 17.07 22.65
N GLN A 21 -12.87 18.13 23.45
CA GLN A 21 -13.92 18.51 24.39
C GLN A 21 -14.95 19.40 23.69
N CYS A 22 -16.23 19.18 23.97
CA CYS A 22 -17.33 20.01 23.49
C CYS A 22 -18.40 20.21 24.59
N GLY A 23 -19.43 21.01 24.32
CA GLY A 23 -20.55 21.22 25.23
C GLY A 23 -20.24 22.17 26.38
N ARG A 24 -21.04 22.13 27.44
CA ARG A 24 -20.98 23.07 28.57
C ARG A 24 -19.63 23.05 29.29
N GLN A 25 -18.95 21.91 29.24
CA GLN A 25 -17.62 21.68 29.80
C GLN A 25 -16.52 22.42 29.01
N ALA A 26 -16.80 22.82 27.76
CA ALA A 26 -15.89 23.50 26.86
C ALA A 26 -16.49 24.80 26.31
N GLY A 27 -17.20 25.56 27.14
CA GLY A 27 -17.74 26.87 26.75
C GLY A 27 -18.82 26.81 25.65
N ASN A 28 -19.59 25.73 25.59
CA ASN A 28 -20.55 25.41 24.53
C ASN A 28 -19.92 25.22 23.15
N ALA A 29 -18.63 24.87 23.08
CA ALA A 29 -17.99 24.47 21.84
C ALA A 29 -18.75 23.31 21.18
N VAL A 30 -18.94 23.39 19.87
CA VAL A 30 -19.43 22.28 19.06
C VAL A 30 -18.28 21.40 18.66
N CYS A 31 -18.54 20.10 18.54
CA CYS A 31 -17.52 19.15 18.11
C CYS A 31 -17.22 19.36 16.60
N PRO A 32 -15.96 19.26 16.16
CA PRO A 32 -15.64 19.37 14.73
C PRO A 32 -16.28 18.22 13.93
N ASN A 33 -16.36 18.40 12.61
CA ASN A 33 -16.87 17.38 11.67
C ASN A 33 -18.30 16.87 11.96
N GLY A 34 -19.14 17.68 12.64
CA GLY A 34 -20.54 17.32 12.89
C GLY A 34 -20.75 16.26 13.97
N LEU A 35 -19.71 15.93 14.74
CA LEU A 35 -19.74 14.89 15.78
C LEU A 35 -20.69 15.24 16.93
N CYS A 36 -21.35 14.25 17.50
CA CYS A 36 -22.22 14.48 18.65
C CYS A 36 -21.39 14.84 19.88
N CYS A 37 -21.88 15.82 20.65
CA CYS A 37 -21.33 16.13 21.97
C CYS A 37 -22.05 15.28 23.01
N SER A 38 -21.36 14.34 23.63
CA SER A 38 -21.95 13.52 24.71
C SER A 38 -22.36 14.37 25.91
N GLN A 39 -23.17 13.80 26.80
CA GLN A 39 -23.51 14.43 28.08
C GLN A 39 -22.28 14.78 28.94
N HIS A 40 -21.15 14.13 28.68
CA HIS A 40 -19.88 14.30 29.40
C HIS A 40 -18.93 15.30 28.73
N GLY A 41 -19.32 15.90 27.61
CA GLY A 41 -18.57 16.97 26.95
C GLY A 41 -17.46 16.47 26.04
N TRP A 42 -17.68 15.36 25.34
CA TRP A 42 -16.71 14.78 24.40
C TRP A 42 -17.32 14.56 23.03
N CYS A 43 -16.51 14.69 21.98
CA CYS A 43 -16.90 14.47 20.59
C CYS A 43 -16.95 12.96 20.25
N GLY A 44 -18.00 12.50 19.58
CA GLY A 44 -18.07 11.13 19.07
C GLY A 44 -19.30 10.84 18.21
N THR A 45 -19.39 9.61 17.70
CA THR A 45 -20.45 9.18 16.76
C THR A 45 -21.34 8.04 17.26
N THR A 46 -21.01 7.41 18.40
CA THR A 46 -21.80 6.29 18.92
C THR A 46 -23.04 6.76 19.69
N ALA A 47 -23.94 5.85 20.02
CA ALA A 47 -25.15 6.16 20.78
C ALA A 47 -24.84 6.87 22.10
N ASP A 48 -23.72 6.52 22.76
CA ASP A 48 -23.26 7.15 24.01
C ASP A 48 -22.98 8.66 23.86
N TYR A 49 -22.72 9.12 22.63
CA TYR A 49 -22.47 10.52 22.31
C TYR A 49 -23.69 11.21 21.72
N CYS A 50 -24.50 10.50 20.92
CA CYS A 50 -25.60 11.07 20.13
C CYS A 50 -27.00 10.89 20.73
N SER A 51 -27.16 10.03 21.74
CA SER A 51 -28.49 9.67 22.30
C SER A 51 -28.81 10.52 23.54
N THR A 52 -29.49 9.93 24.53
CA THR A 52 -29.96 10.62 25.74
C THR A 52 -28.82 11.38 26.43
N GLY A 53 -29.03 12.68 26.65
CA GLY A 53 -28.04 13.55 27.31
C GLY A 53 -27.06 14.23 26.36
N CYS A 54 -27.10 13.96 25.06
CA CYS A 54 -26.30 14.69 24.08
C CYS A 54 -26.54 16.21 24.15
N GLN A 55 -25.47 16.99 24.10
CA GLN A 55 -25.49 18.44 24.31
C GLN A 55 -25.57 19.25 23.01
N SER A 56 -25.02 18.75 21.90
CA SER A 56 -25.03 19.42 20.60
C SER A 56 -24.79 18.42 19.45
N GLN A 57 -25.32 18.71 18.26
CA GLN A 57 -25.19 17.86 17.05
C GLN A 57 -25.80 16.45 17.21
N CYS A 58 -26.82 16.33 18.06
CA CYS A 58 -27.44 15.06 18.47
C CYS A 58 -28.34 14.41 17.41
N ALA A 59 -28.83 15.22 16.46
CA ALA A 59 -29.68 14.74 15.36
C ALA A 59 -28.88 14.19 14.17
N SER A 60 -27.54 14.16 14.26
CA SER A 60 -26.64 13.65 13.21
C SER A 60 -26.57 12.11 13.17
N THR A 61 -27.70 11.42 13.33
CA THR A 61 -27.83 10.00 13.02
C THR A 61 -28.50 9.86 11.64
N PRO A 62 -27.84 9.36 10.59
CA PRO A 62 -28.52 9.10 9.32
C PRO A 62 -29.48 7.89 9.48
N LYS A 63 -30.78 8.08 9.26
CA LYS A 63 -31.80 7.01 9.16
C LYS A 63 -31.91 6.51 7.69
N PRO A 64 -32.10 5.21 7.41
CA PRO A 64 -31.86 4.62 6.09
C PRO A 64 -33.07 4.73 5.12
N THR A 65 -32.81 5.17 3.89
CA THR A 65 -33.69 5.10 2.70
C THR A 65 -32.85 4.65 1.49
N PRO A 66 -33.34 3.81 0.56
CA PRO A 66 -32.48 3.08 -0.38
C PRO A 66 -32.08 3.88 -1.63
N THR A 67 -30.84 3.63 -2.11
CA THR A 67 -30.12 4.13 -3.32
C THR A 67 -29.04 5.20 -3.06
N PRO A 68 -27.85 5.14 -3.69
CA PRO A 68 -26.84 4.08 -3.66
C PRO A 68 -25.79 4.34 -2.55
N THR A 69 -25.27 3.27 -1.97
CA THR A 69 -24.34 3.26 -0.83
C THR A 69 -23.07 4.11 -1.04
N PRO A 70 -22.79 5.14 -0.20
CA PRO A 70 -21.44 5.66 -0.04
C PRO A 70 -20.63 4.60 0.71
N THR A 71 -19.75 3.92 -0.03
CA THR A 71 -18.81 2.92 0.48
C THR A 71 -17.83 3.59 1.45
N PRO A 72 -17.41 2.92 2.55
CA PRO A 72 -16.48 3.50 3.51
C PRO A 72 -15.20 3.98 2.82
N SER A 73 -14.90 5.26 2.98
CA SER A 73 -13.56 5.81 2.72
C SER A 73 -12.58 5.12 3.67
N GLY A 74 -11.63 4.35 3.11
CA GLY A 74 -10.47 3.82 3.82
C GLY A 74 -10.51 2.33 4.20
N GLY A 75 -10.95 1.43 3.32
CA GLY A 75 -10.73 -0.02 3.52
C GLY A 75 -9.29 -0.42 3.16
N ASP A 76 -8.61 -1.19 4.01
CA ASP A 76 -7.29 -1.76 3.73
C ASP A 76 -7.34 -2.68 2.49
N VAL A 77 -6.26 -2.77 1.72
CA VAL A 77 -6.18 -3.63 0.52
C VAL A 77 -6.49 -5.10 0.87
N SER A 78 -6.16 -5.56 2.09
CA SER A 78 -6.49 -6.92 2.54
C SER A 78 -7.99 -7.22 2.62
N SER A 79 -8.84 -6.19 2.71
CA SER A 79 -10.30 -6.34 2.67
C SER A 79 -10.83 -6.63 1.25
N ILE A 80 -10.05 -6.34 0.21
CA ILE A 80 -10.41 -6.59 -1.18
C ILE A 80 -9.74 -7.86 -1.72
N VAL A 81 -8.44 -8.02 -1.43
CA VAL A 81 -7.65 -9.19 -1.83
C VAL A 81 -7.15 -9.87 -0.56
N SER A 82 -7.80 -10.97 -0.18
CA SER A 82 -7.32 -11.85 0.89
C SER A 82 -6.10 -12.66 0.45
N SER A 83 -5.39 -13.27 1.40
CA SER A 83 -4.27 -14.17 1.04
C SER A 83 -4.73 -15.30 0.12
N ALA A 84 -5.90 -15.89 0.36
CA ALA A 84 -6.44 -16.96 -0.47
C ALA A 84 -6.70 -16.49 -1.91
N VAL A 85 -7.24 -15.28 -2.10
CA VAL A 85 -7.44 -14.71 -3.44
C VAL A 85 -6.10 -14.41 -4.11
N PHE A 86 -5.14 -13.83 -3.38
CA PHE A 86 -3.79 -13.58 -3.88
C PHE A 86 -3.11 -14.89 -4.32
N ASP A 87 -3.22 -15.94 -3.52
CA ASP A 87 -2.67 -17.26 -3.80
C ASP A 87 -3.36 -17.94 -4.98
N GLN A 88 -4.67 -17.75 -5.13
CA GLN A 88 -5.41 -18.25 -6.27
C GLN A 88 -5.04 -17.51 -7.57
N MET A 89 -4.87 -16.19 -7.53
CA MET A 89 -4.49 -15.40 -8.70
C MET A 89 -3.05 -15.69 -9.12
N LEU A 90 -2.15 -15.89 -8.17
CA LEU A 90 -0.73 -16.16 -8.40
C LEU A 90 -0.38 -17.62 -8.08
N LYS A 91 -1.16 -18.53 -8.64
CA LYS A 91 -1.22 -19.96 -8.29
C LYS A 91 0.13 -20.68 -8.39
N TYR A 92 0.86 -20.46 -9.49
CA TYR A 92 2.13 -21.16 -9.75
C TYR A 92 3.39 -20.37 -9.42
N ARG A 93 3.29 -19.20 -8.78
CA ARG A 93 4.48 -18.37 -8.47
C ARG A 93 5.52 -19.09 -7.58
N ASN A 94 5.07 -20.07 -6.79
CA ASN A 94 5.90 -20.89 -5.91
C ASN A 94 6.16 -22.30 -6.49
N ASP A 95 5.86 -22.52 -7.76
CA ASP A 95 6.24 -23.76 -8.43
C ASP A 95 7.78 -23.86 -8.49
N PRO A 96 8.38 -25.05 -8.29
CA PRO A 96 9.84 -25.23 -8.40
C PRO A 96 10.46 -24.79 -9.73
N ARG A 97 9.66 -24.69 -10.80
CA ARG A 97 10.10 -24.16 -12.11
C ARG A 97 10.32 -22.65 -12.09
N CYS A 98 9.70 -21.93 -11.15
CA CYS A 98 9.80 -20.48 -11.05
C CYS A 98 11.06 -20.04 -10.29
N LYS A 99 11.76 -19.06 -10.86
CA LYS A 99 12.97 -18.47 -10.26
C LYS A 99 12.65 -17.65 -9.02
N SER A 100 11.39 -17.24 -8.87
CA SER A 100 10.86 -16.48 -7.74
C SER A 100 10.34 -17.33 -6.59
N ASN A 101 10.42 -18.66 -6.66
CA ASN A 101 9.77 -19.55 -5.70
C ASN A 101 10.09 -19.17 -4.24
N GLY A 102 9.05 -18.82 -3.46
CA GLY A 102 9.15 -18.43 -2.06
C GLY A 102 9.44 -16.94 -1.81
N PHE A 103 9.64 -16.14 -2.86
CA PHE A 103 9.96 -14.72 -2.75
C PHE A 103 8.71 -13.84 -2.58
N TYR A 104 7.75 -13.94 -3.49
CA TYR A 104 6.56 -13.07 -3.50
C TYR A 104 5.50 -13.55 -2.49
N LYS A 105 5.51 -12.92 -1.31
CA LYS A 105 4.61 -13.24 -0.20
C LYS A 105 3.46 -12.24 -0.10
N TYR A 106 2.29 -12.72 0.32
CA TYR A 106 1.11 -11.89 0.54
C TYR A 106 1.37 -10.77 1.56
N ASP A 107 2.03 -11.08 2.68
CA ASP A 107 2.35 -10.08 3.71
C ASP A 107 3.25 -8.97 3.18
N ALA A 108 4.17 -9.30 2.26
CA ALA A 108 5.03 -8.32 1.62
C ALA A 108 4.24 -7.40 0.67
N PHE A 109 3.29 -7.96 -0.08
CA PHE A 109 2.37 -7.19 -0.91
C PHE A 109 1.52 -6.23 -0.07
N ILE A 110 0.91 -6.69 1.02
CA ILE A 110 0.10 -5.85 1.91
C ILE A 110 0.95 -4.78 2.62
N ALA A 111 2.14 -5.14 3.11
CA ALA A 111 3.06 -4.19 3.73
C ALA A 111 3.53 -3.10 2.76
N ALA A 112 3.70 -3.43 1.48
CA ALA A 112 3.99 -2.45 0.44
C ALA A 112 2.76 -1.60 0.09
N ALA A 113 1.59 -2.21 -0.10
CA ALA A 113 0.35 -1.51 -0.44
C ALA A 113 -0.01 -0.44 0.60
N ARG A 114 0.16 -0.74 1.89
CA ARG A 114 -0.10 0.21 3.00
C ARG A 114 0.77 1.47 2.98
N THR A 115 1.86 1.51 2.21
CA THR A 115 2.69 2.72 2.09
C THR A 115 2.26 3.64 0.95
N PHE A 116 1.25 3.27 0.16
CA PHE A 116 0.77 4.08 -0.96
C PHE A 116 -0.72 4.39 -0.78
N ASN A 117 -1.00 5.55 -0.19
CA ASN A 117 -2.38 6.02 -0.03
C ASN A 117 -3.10 6.06 -1.39
N GLY A 118 -4.29 5.47 -1.45
CA GLY A 118 -5.11 5.40 -2.66
C GLY A 118 -5.01 4.06 -3.40
N PHE A 119 -3.85 3.38 -3.38
CA PHE A 119 -3.67 2.12 -4.11
C PHE A 119 -4.63 1.04 -3.61
N GLY A 120 -5.57 0.61 -4.44
CA GLY A 120 -6.59 -0.38 -4.08
C GLY A 120 -7.61 0.11 -3.06
N THR A 121 -7.60 1.41 -2.72
CA THR A 121 -8.48 2.03 -1.72
C THR A 121 -9.26 3.23 -2.27
N THR A 122 -9.08 3.59 -3.54
CA THR A 122 -9.80 4.68 -4.22
C THR A 122 -11.07 4.16 -4.92
N GLY A 123 -12.17 4.90 -4.78
CA GLY A 123 -13.44 4.57 -5.42
C GLY A 123 -14.25 3.48 -4.70
N ASP A 124 -15.33 3.02 -5.33
CA ASP A 124 -16.15 1.96 -4.79
C ASP A 124 -15.44 0.58 -4.81
N VAL A 125 -16.09 -0.45 -4.25
CA VAL A 125 -15.51 -1.80 -4.18
C VAL A 125 -15.20 -2.39 -5.57
N THR A 126 -15.97 -2.04 -6.60
CA THR A 126 -15.76 -2.53 -7.97
C THR A 126 -14.52 -1.89 -8.57
N VAL A 127 -14.34 -0.57 -8.41
CA VAL A 127 -13.14 0.14 -8.85
C VAL A 127 -11.89 -0.40 -8.15
N ARG A 128 -11.95 -0.59 -6.82
CA ARG A 128 -10.82 -1.14 -6.04
C ARG A 128 -10.44 -2.55 -6.49
N LYS A 129 -11.41 -3.43 -6.73
CA LYS A 129 -11.18 -4.76 -7.31
C LYS A 129 -10.54 -4.67 -8.69
N LYS A 130 -11.05 -3.78 -9.54
CA LYS A 130 -10.56 -3.59 -10.91
C LYS A 130 -9.12 -3.08 -10.93
N GLU A 131 -8.78 -2.13 -10.07
CA GLU A 131 -7.41 -1.65 -9.92
C GLU A 131 -6.46 -2.78 -9.51
N LEU A 132 -6.78 -3.51 -8.44
CA LEU A 132 -5.90 -4.58 -7.95
C LEU A 132 -5.77 -5.71 -8.97
N ALA A 133 -6.84 -6.04 -9.70
CA ALA A 133 -6.79 -6.99 -10.80
C ALA A 133 -5.90 -6.49 -11.95
N ALA A 134 -6.00 -5.22 -12.33
CA ALA A 134 -5.20 -4.63 -13.40
C ALA A 134 -3.71 -4.56 -13.03
N PHE A 135 -3.39 -4.13 -11.80
CA PHE A 135 -2.03 -4.11 -11.27
C PHE A 135 -1.43 -5.52 -11.27
N LEU A 136 -2.14 -6.50 -10.70
CA LEU A 136 -1.68 -7.88 -10.65
C LEU A 136 -1.55 -8.50 -12.05
N ALA A 137 -2.43 -8.15 -13.00
CA ALA A 137 -2.35 -8.63 -14.37
C ALA A 137 -1.11 -8.09 -15.11
N GLN A 138 -0.86 -6.77 -15.04
CA GLN A 138 0.30 -6.16 -15.69
C GLN A 138 1.60 -6.70 -15.09
N THR A 139 1.71 -6.71 -13.77
CA THR A 139 2.90 -7.23 -13.10
C THR A 139 3.08 -8.75 -13.30
N SER A 140 1.99 -9.50 -13.48
CA SER A 140 2.05 -10.91 -13.88
C SER A 140 2.60 -11.08 -15.29
N HIS A 141 2.24 -10.20 -16.22
CA HIS A 141 2.77 -10.21 -17.58
C HIS A 141 4.29 -10.00 -17.57
N GLU A 142 4.77 -8.97 -16.87
CA GLU A 142 6.21 -8.66 -16.76
C GLU A 142 7.05 -9.80 -16.19
N THR A 143 6.44 -10.67 -15.39
CA THR A 143 7.13 -11.72 -14.64
C THR A 143 6.65 -13.13 -14.99
N THR A 144 5.97 -13.28 -16.13
CA THR A 144 5.30 -14.54 -16.48
C THR A 144 6.29 -15.66 -16.73
N GLY A 145 5.97 -16.84 -16.21
CA GLY A 145 6.56 -18.12 -16.63
C GLY A 145 5.60 -18.96 -17.46
N GLY A 146 4.47 -18.39 -17.90
CA GLY A 146 3.41 -19.10 -18.59
C GLY A 146 3.74 -19.42 -20.04
N TRP A 147 3.24 -20.56 -20.52
CA TRP A 147 3.29 -20.97 -21.92
C TRP A 147 1.92 -21.52 -22.34
N ALA A 148 1.71 -21.72 -23.64
CA ALA A 148 0.40 -22.08 -24.19
C ALA A 148 -0.23 -23.33 -23.57
N ALA A 149 0.58 -24.32 -23.19
CA ALA A 149 0.16 -25.58 -22.58
C ALA A 149 0.49 -25.67 -21.07
N ALA A 150 0.64 -24.53 -20.39
CA ALA A 150 0.95 -24.52 -18.96
C ALA A 150 -0.22 -25.10 -18.14
N PRO A 151 0.05 -25.78 -17.01
CA PRO A 151 -0.99 -26.20 -16.08
C PRO A 151 -1.87 -25.01 -15.66
N ASP A 152 -3.19 -25.17 -15.76
CA ASP A 152 -4.21 -24.12 -15.59
C ASP A 152 -4.08 -22.90 -16.53
N GLY A 153 -3.38 -23.07 -17.66
CA GLY A 153 -3.22 -22.05 -18.70
C GLY A 153 -2.11 -21.02 -18.41
N PRO A 154 -1.72 -20.22 -19.42
CA PRO A 154 -0.57 -19.31 -19.32
C PRO A 154 -0.73 -18.21 -18.27
N TYR A 155 -1.96 -17.85 -17.90
CA TYR A 155 -2.23 -16.73 -16.99
C TYR A 155 -2.14 -17.07 -15.51
N ALA A 156 -2.04 -18.36 -15.16
CA ALA A 156 -1.82 -18.81 -13.77
C ALA A 156 -0.35 -18.70 -13.31
N TRP A 157 0.53 -18.25 -14.21
CA TRP A 157 2.00 -18.31 -14.12
C TRP A 157 2.66 -16.94 -14.00
N GLY A 158 1.91 -15.91 -13.61
CA GLY A 158 2.48 -14.62 -13.22
C GLY A 158 3.42 -14.75 -12.01
N TYR A 159 4.30 -13.78 -11.83
CA TYR A 159 5.22 -13.71 -10.68
C TYR A 159 6.21 -14.88 -10.62
N CYS A 160 6.57 -15.47 -11.75
CA CYS A 160 7.51 -16.60 -11.84
C CYS A 160 8.99 -16.17 -11.88
N PHE A 161 9.24 -14.92 -12.31
CA PHE A 161 10.56 -14.30 -12.34
C PHE A 161 10.66 -13.11 -11.39
N ILE A 162 11.89 -12.84 -10.94
CA ILE A 162 12.24 -11.63 -10.18
C ILE A 162 13.17 -10.75 -10.99
N ASN A 163 14.19 -11.34 -11.60
CA ASN A 163 15.18 -10.65 -12.41
C ASN A 163 14.89 -10.89 -13.89
N GLU A 164 15.23 -9.89 -14.70
CA GLU A 164 15.39 -10.02 -16.14
C GLU A 164 16.39 -11.16 -16.46
N ASN A 165 16.11 -11.88 -17.54
CA ASN A 165 16.99 -12.96 -17.99
C ASN A 165 18.33 -12.43 -18.51
N ASN A 166 18.31 -11.34 -19.28
CA ASN A 166 19.53 -10.68 -19.77
C ASN A 166 19.89 -9.49 -18.88
N GLN A 167 20.80 -9.72 -17.94
CA GLN A 167 21.12 -8.74 -16.90
C GLN A 167 22.18 -7.71 -17.35
N ASP A 168 21.81 -6.84 -18.28
CA ASP A 168 22.65 -5.73 -18.76
C ASP A 168 22.74 -4.59 -17.73
N VAL A 169 23.60 -3.60 -17.98
CA VAL A 169 23.93 -2.53 -17.04
C VAL A 169 22.80 -1.50 -16.90
N TYR A 170 22.11 -1.16 -17.99
CA TYR A 170 21.02 -0.17 -18.05
C TYR A 170 21.34 1.13 -17.29
N CYS A 171 22.43 1.77 -17.69
CA CYS A 171 22.95 2.97 -17.06
C CYS A 171 23.06 4.11 -18.08
N THR A 172 22.44 5.25 -17.78
CA THR A 172 22.70 6.53 -18.43
C THR A 172 22.95 7.53 -17.31
N PRO A 173 24.22 7.83 -17.00
CA PRO A 173 24.55 8.66 -15.85
C PRO A 173 24.06 10.10 -16.09
N SER A 174 23.53 10.71 -15.04
CA SER A 174 23.14 12.12 -15.02
C SER A 174 23.58 12.79 -13.72
N ALA A 175 23.42 14.11 -13.63
CA ALA A 175 23.68 14.85 -12.40
C ALA A 175 22.78 14.42 -11.24
N GLU A 176 21.55 13.96 -11.54
CA GLU A 176 20.58 13.53 -10.53
C GLU A 176 20.74 12.05 -10.15
N TYR A 177 21.02 11.19 -11.14
CA TYR A 177 21.09 9.74 -10.96
C TYR A 177 22.39 9.19 -11.56
N SER A 178 23.43 9.12 -10.73
CA SER A 178 24.70 8.47 -11.09
C SER A 178 24.54 6.96 -11.25
N CYS A 179 25.53 6.32 -11.88
CA CYS A 179 25.64 4.86 -11.89
C CYS A 179 26.69 4.43 -10.87
N ALA A 180 26.25 3.71 -9.84
CA ALA A 180 27.16 3.21 -8.83
C ALA A 180 28.12 2.16 -9.42
N ALA A 181 29.39 2.21 -9.03
CA ALA A 181 30.41 1.31 -9.56
C ALA A 181 30.03 -0.16 -9.32
N GLY A 182 30.14 -0.98 -10.37
CA GLY A 182 29.81 -2.41 -10.33
C GLY A 182 28.32 -2.73 -10.21
N LYS A 183 27.42 -1.74 -10.25
CA LYS A 183 25.98 -1.95 -10.18
C LYS A 183 25.34 -2.00 -11.56
N LYS A 184 24.25 -2.75 -11.64
CA LYS A 184 23.44 -2.95 -12.84
C LYS A 184 21.97 -2.71 -12.53
N TYR A 185 21.27 -2.10 -13.47
CA TYR A 185 19.88 -1.66 -13.34
C TYR A 185 18.94 -2.38 -14.32
N TYR A 186 19.22 -3.65 -14.63
CA TYR A 186 18.29 -4.54 -15.35
C TYR A 186 16.94 -4.69 -14.64
N GLY A 187 15.96 -5.27 -15.34
CA GLY A 187 14.61 -5.47 -14.82
C GLY A 187 14.57 -6.26 -13.51
N ARG A 188 13.99 -5.68 -12.45
CA ARG A 188 13.74 -6.39 -11.18
C ARG A 188 12.33 -6.20 -10.66
N GLY A 189 11.84 -7.21 -9.95
CA GLY A 189 10.57 -7.19 -9.23
C GLY A 189 9.35 -7.24 -10.15
N PRO A 190 8.14 -7.01 -9.60
CA PRO A 190 6.88 -7.25 -10.30
C PRO A 190 6.67 -6.38 -11.55
N ILE A 191 7.23 -5.17 -11.59
CA ILE A 191 7.11 -4.26 -12.74
C ILE A 191 8.35 -4.28 -13.64
N GLN A 192 9.29 -5.21 -13.39
CA GLN A 192 10.60 -5.25 -14.04
C GLN A 192 11.25 -3.85 -14.12
N LEU A 193 11.37 -3.20 -12.95
CA LEU A 193 11.95 -1.86 -12.84
C LEU A 193 13.35 -1.88 -13.47
N THR A 194 13.55 -1.05 -14.48
CA THR A 194 14.76 -1.03 -15.31
C THR A 194 15.29 0.39 -15.42
N HIS A 195 16.60 0.54 -15.53
CA HIS A 195 17.35 1.78 -15.74
C HIS A 195 17.64 2.61 -14.48
N ASN A 196 18.89 3.08 -14.33
CA ASN A 196 19.38 3.83 -13.15
C ASN A 196 18.46 4.99 -12.71
N TYR A 197 17.92 5.79 -13.64
CA TYR A 197 17.04 6.90 -13.28
C TYR A 197 15.71 6.44 -12.67
N ASN A 198 15.18 5.28 -13.06
CA ASN A 198 13.97 4.72 -12.47
C ASN A 198 14.25 4.16 -11.07
N TYR A 199 15.38 3.47 -10.89
CA TYR A 199 15.83 3.03 -9.56
C TYR A 199 16.02 4.21 -8.62
N GLY A 200 16.64 5.30 -9.09
CA GLY A 200 16.83 6.51 -8.29
C GLY A 200 15.52 7.18 -7.89
N GLN A 201 14.60 7.39 -8.84
CA GLN A 201 13.29 7.97 -8.55
C GLN A 201 12.46 7.10 -7.59
N ALA A 202 12.38 5.79 -7.86
CA ALA A 202 11.68 4.84 -7.00
C ALA A 202 12.29 4.81 -5.59
N GLY A 203 13.63 4.72 -5.52
CA GLY A 203 14.36 4.68 -4.27
C GLY A 203 14.11 5.91 -3.39
N LYS A 204 14.18 7.10 -4.00
CA LYS A 204 13.84 8.36 -3.32
C LYS A 204 12.41 8.35 -2.78
N ALA A 205 11.44 7.90 -3.58
CA ALA A 205 10.04 7.85 -3.18
C ALA A 205 9.76 6.86 -2.03
N ILE A 206 10.49 5.74 -1.97
CA ILE A 206 10.27 4.68 -0.96
C ILE A 206 11.27 4.72 0.21
N GLY A 207 12.15 5.73 0.25
CA GLY A 207 13.16 5.91 1.29
C GLY A 207 14.25 4.84 1.28
N LYS A 208 14.69 4.40 0.09
CA LYS A 208 15.75 3.40 -0.10
C LYS A 208 16.78 3.90 -1.12
N ASP A 209 18.07 3.74 -0.82
CA ASP A 209 19.12 4.02 -1.80
C ASP A 209 19.25 2.85 -2.80
N LEU A 210 18.41 2.90 -3.82
CA LEU A 210 18.38 1.92 -4.90
C LEU A 210 19.40 2.21 -6.02
N ILE A 211 20.07 3.37 -5.99
CA ILE A 211 21.21 3.63 -6.88
C ILE A 211 22.40 2.78 -6.44
N ALA A 212 22.73 2.81 -5.15
CA ALA A 212 23.81 2.00 -4.60
C ALA A 212 23.39 0.54 -4.35
N ASN A 213 22.10 0.28 -4.09
CA ASN A 213 21.59 -1.05 -3.71
C ASN A 213 20.43 -1.53 -4.59
N PRO A 214 20.59 -1.60 -5.94
CA PRO A 214 19.51 -1.99 -6.84
C PRO A 214 19.02 -3.43 -6.59
N ASP A 215 19.89 -4.30 -6.07
CA ASP A 215 19.56 -5.70 -5.76
C ASP A 215 18.51 -5.84 -4.64
N LEU A 216 18.24 -4.80 -3.86
CA LEU A 216 17.14 -4.80 -2.88
C LEU A 216 15.79 -5.07 -3.55
N VAL A 217 15.60 -4.63 -4.79
CA VAL A 217 14.36 -4.89 -5.55
C VAL A 217 14.17 -6.38 -5.84
N ALA A 218 15.23 -7.19 -5.81
CA ALA A 218 15.18 -8.63 -6.02
C ALA A 218 15.48 -9.48 -4.78
N THR A 219 15.77 -8.86 -3.64
CA THR A 219 16.14 -9.57 -2.39
C THR A 219 15.25 -9.21 -1.21
N ASP A 220 14.59 -8.06 -1.22
CA ASP A 220 13.58 -7.67 -0.25
C ASP A 220 12.20 -7.62 -0.94
N PRO A 221 11.27 -8.54 -0.64
CA PRO A 221 9.98 -8.60 -1.33
C PRO A 221 9.09 -7.38 -1.04
N VAL A 222 9.25 -6.71 0.11
CA VAL A 222 8.50 -5.48 0.40
C VAL A 222 9.02 -4.35 -0.49
N VAL A 223 10.35 -4.20 -0.61
CA VAL A 223 10.94 -3.21 -1.53
C VAL A 223 10.52 -3.51 -2.98
N SER A 224 10.54 -4.78 -3.38
CA SER A 224 10.12 -5.24 -4.70
C SER A 224 8.68 -4.81 -5.05
N PHE A 225 7.73 -5.07 -4.14
CA PHE A 225 6.36 -4.61 -4.33
C PHE A 225 6.24 -3.09 -4.27
N ARG A 226 6.97 -2.41 -3.37
CA ARG A 226 6.94 -0.95 -3.28
C ARG A 226 7.40 -0.27 -4.57
N THR A 227 8.41 -0.79 -5.26
CA THR A 227 8.83 -0.24 -6.55
C THR A 227 7.77 -0.41 -7.64
N ALA A 228 7.05 -1.54 -7.64
CA ALA A 228 5.97 -1.77 -8.58
C ALA A 228 4.77 -0.86 -8.33
N ILE A 229 4.36 -0.71 -7.06
CA ILE A 229 3.26 0.17 -6.68
C ILE A 229 3.65 1.63 -6.88
N TRP A 230 4.89 2.03 -6.58
CA TRP A 230 5.39 3.36 -6.91
C TRP A 230 5.21 3.67 -8.40
N PHE A 231 5.64 2.76 -9.28
CA PHE A 231 5.50 2.96 -10.73
C PHE A 231 4.03 3.11 -11.14
N TRP A 232 3.15 2.27 -10.59
CA TRP A 232 1.71 2.33 -10.82
C TRP A 232 1.06 3.65 -10.40
N MET A 233 1.51 4.20 -9.26
CA MET A 233 0.94 5.39 -8.61
C MET A 233 1.56 6.70 -9.11
N THR A 234 2.65 6.66 -9.88
CA THR A 234 3.44 7.87 -10.22
C THR A 234 3.22 8.26 -11.68
N PRO A 235 2.65 9.45 -11.98
CA PRO A 235 2.63 9.97 -13.33
C PRO A 235 4.06 10.30 -13.79
N GLN A 236 4.37 10.09 -15.06
CA GLN A 236 5.68 10.39 -15.63
C GLN A 236 5.54 11.19 -16.93
N ALA A 237 5.98 12.45 -16.90
CA ALA A 237 5.92 13.38 -18.02
C ALA A 237 4.50 13.46 -18.62
N ASN A 238 4.32 13.00 -19.86
CA ASN A 238 3.04 13.01 -20.57
C ASN A 238 2.14 11.80 -20.26
N LYS A 239 2.57 10.88 -19.40
CA LYS A 239 1.80 9.70 -18.99
C LYS A 239 1.17 9.94 -17.63
N PRO A 240 -0.17 9.85 -17.49
CA PRO A 240 -0.82 9.83 -16.18
C PRO A 240 -0.40 8.58 -15.39
N SER A 241 -0.68 8.56 -14.09
CA SER A 241 -0.50 7.34 -13.30
C SER A 241 -1.48 6.26 -13.77
N SER A 242 -1.06 5.00 -13.72
CA SER A 242 -1.98 3.88 -14.00
C SER A 242 -3.13 3.86 -12.98
N HIS A 243 -2.88 4.30 -11.75
CA HIS A 243 -3.88 4.53 -10.71
C HIS A 243 -5.00 5.48 -11.19
N ASP A 244 -4.66 6.67 -11.66
CA ASP A 244 -5.67 7.66 -12.06
C ASP A 244 -6.48 7.18 -13.28
N VAL A 245 -5.82 6.52 -14.23
CA VAL A 245 -6.49 5.92 -15.39
C VAL A 245 -7.52 4.87 -14.96
N ILE A 246 -7.13 3.91 -14.12
CA ILE A 246 -8.02 2.79 -13.75
C ILE A 246 -9.14 3.21 -12.79
N THR A 247 -8.92 4.27 -12.02
CA THR A 247 -9.89 4.82 -11.05
C THR A 247 -10.80 5.90 -11.65
N GLY A 248 -10.64 6.24 -12.93
CA GLY A 248 -11.49 7.20 -13.64
C GLY A 248 -11.22 8.66 -13.28
N ARG A 249 -9.96 8.97 -12.93
CA ARG A 249 -9.49 10.31 -12.57
C ARG A 249 -8.67 10.98 -13.68
N TRP A 250 -8.53 10.32 -14.83
CA TRP A 250 -7.93 10.82 -16.07
C TRP A 250 -8.93 10.68 -17.23
#